data_AF-A0A537PU41-F1
#
_entry.id   AF-A0A537PU41-F1
#
_cell.length_a   1.000
_cell.length_b   1.000
_cell.length_c   1.000
_cell.angle_alpha   90.00
_cell.angle_beta   90.00
_cell.angle_gamma   90.00
#
_symmetry.space_group_name_H-M   'P 1'
#
loop_
_entity.id
_entity.type
_entity.pdbx_description
1 polymer ?
#
loop_
_entity_poly.entity_id
_entity_poly.type
_entity_poly.pdbx_seq_one_letter_code
_entity_poly.pdbx_strand_id
1 'polypeptide(L)'
;MNKATTDKVDPWRAPVMVAQIPDTGLHRDIEADAPARKAMAELAGLREVLSARAWFDVSPKSNGRFQVVGHVSARIGQTCVVTLDPIENEIDEPIDLMFAPPEQIPALADLVDDDIESEAEIPDPPEPIVNGVIDLGRLATDALLLGVDPYPRKPGAVFEPQVAAADPEDHPFAALKALKGKAKTTHKMPEAKKPKGK
;
A
#
# COMPACT_ATOMS: atom_id res chain seq x y z
N MET A 1 -3.05 -7.37 24.78
CA MET A 1 -1.60 -7.19 24.59
C MET A 1 -1.40 -5.87 23.86
N ASN A 2 -0.83 -4.87 24.54
CA ASN A 2 -0.61 -3.55 23.97
C ASN A 2 0.52 -3.65 22.94
N LYS A 3 0.16 -3.60 21.65
CA LYS A 3 1.16 -3.43 20.60
C LYS A 3 1.58 -1.97 20.67
N ALA A 4 2.74 -1.74 21.28
CA ALA A 4 3.45 -0.48 21.12
C ALA A 4 3.70 -0.30 19.62
N THR A 5 2.90 0.55 18.99
CA THR A 5 3.20 1.11 17.68
C THR A 5 4.54 1.80 17.86
N THR A 6 5.58 1.23 17.25
CA THR A 6 6.87 1.88 17.16
C THR A 6 6.60 3.16 16.38
N ASP A 7 6.65 4.31 17.06
CA ASP A 7 6.63 5.64 16.46
C ASP A 7 7.82 5.72 15.50
N LYS A 8 7.61 5.23 14.29
CA LYS A 8 8.57 5.36 13.21
C LYS A 8 8.39 6.79 12.74
N VAL A 9 9.29 7.67 13.19
CA VAL A 9 9.30 9.08 12.82
C VAL A 9 9.18 9.18 11.30
N ASP A 10 8.20 9.94 10.82
CA ASP A 10 7.99 10.13 9.38
C ASP A 10 9.28 10.68 8.74
N PRO A 11 9.70 10.11 7.59
CA PRO A 11 10.99 10.42 6.98
C PRO A 11 11.07 11.85 6.44
N TRP A 12 9.91 12.44 6.11
CA TRP A 12 9.80 13.81 5.62
C TRP A 12 8.84 14.59 6.51
N ARG A 13 9.32 15.66 7.13
CA ARG A 13 8.55 16.47 8.09
C ARG A 13 8.38 17.89 7.55
N ALA A 14 7.14 18.35 7.48
CA ALA A 14 6.80 19.74 7.22
C ALA A 14 5.54 20.14 8.02
N PRO A 15 5.66 20.24 9.36
CA PRO A 15 4.53 20.54 10.22
C PRO A 15 4.04 21.98 10.04
N VAL A 16 2.73 22.14 9.91
CA VAL A 16 2.03 23.43 9.90
C VAL A 16 1.08 23.47 11.09
N MET A 17 1.27 24.47 11.96
CA MET A 17 0.34 24.75 13.06
C MET A 17 -0.95 25.34 12.48
N VAL A 18 -2.10 24.73 12.75
CA VAL A 18 -3.38 25.19 12.17
C VAL A 18 -3.73 26.61 12.58
N ALA A 19 -3.31 27.03 13.78
CA ALA A 19 -3.49 28.39 14.29
C ALA A 19 -2.68 29.46 13.52
N GLN A 20 -1.72 29.05 12.69
CA GLN A 20 -0.90 29.95 11.86
C GLN A 20 -1.37 30.01 10.40
N ILE A 21 -2.39 29.23 10.03
CA ILE A 21 -2.95 29.24 8.68
C ILE A 21 -3.89 30.46 8.56
N PRO A 22 -3.64 31.41 7.64
CA PRO A 22 -4.52 32.54 7.43
C PRO A 22 -5.90 32.12 6.92
N ASP A 23 -6.91 32.95 7.15
CA ASP A 23 -8.27 32.74 6.61
C ASP A 23 -8.31 32.69 5.07
N THR A 24 -7.34 33.33 4.41
CA THR A 24 -7.16 33.29 2.94
C THR A 24 -6.50 32.00 2.44
N GLY A 25 -6.09 31.11 3.34
CA GLY A 25 -5.30 29.92 3.03
C GLY A 25 -3.79 30.14 3.07
N LEU A 26 -3.05 29.04 2.92
CA LEU A 26 -1.60 28.97 2.97
C LEU A 26 -1.08 28.10 1.82
N HIS A 27 -0.22 28.67 0.98
CA HIS A 27 0.55 27.91 0.00
C HIS A 27 1.91 27.46 0.57
N ARG A 28 2.33 26.23 0.28
CA ARG A 28 3.62 25.66 0.70
C ARG A 28 4.24 24.76 -0.34
N ASP A 29 5.47 25.06 -0.72
CA ASP A 29 6.37 24.15 -1.42
C ASP A 29 7.34 23.48 -0.44
N ILE A 30 7.58 22.19 -0.64
CA ILE A 30 8.56 21.42 0.11
C ILE A 30 9.41 20.56 -0.84
N GLU A 31 10.69 20.42 -0.53
CA GLU A 31 11.62 19.52 -1.20
C GLU A 31 12.32 18.65 -0.16
N ALA A 32 12.34 17.34 -0.39
CA ALA A 32 12.99 16.41 0.52
C ALA A 32 14.50 16.51 0.42
N ASP A 33 15.18 16.70 1.54
CA ASP A 33 16.64 16.67 1.61
C ASP A 33 17.20 15.26 1.46
N ALA A 34 18.53 15.13 1.39
CA ALA A 34 19.17 13.83 1.19
C ALA A 34 18.86 12.81 2.32
N PRO A 35 18.87 13.20 3.63
CA PRO A 35 18.40 12.33 4.71
C PRO A 35 16.96 11.84 4.54
N ALA A 36 16.02 12.74 4.26
CA ALA A 36 14.61 12.39 4.08
C ALA A 36 14.42 11.44 2.89
N ARG A 37 15.06 11.72 1.74
CA ARG A 37 15.02 10.85 0.57
C ARG A 37 15.56 9.45 0.85
N LYS A 38 16.66 9.36 1.60
CA LYS A 38 17.22 8.07 2.01
C LYS A 38 16.26 7.30 2.91
N ALA A 39 15.66 7.97 3.91
CA ALA A 39 14.72 7.34 4.82
C ALA A 39 13.42 6.90 4.11
N MET A 40 12.93 7.69 3.14
CA MET A 40 11.81 7.29 2.27
C MET A 40 12.15 6.07 1.41
N ALA A 41 13.35 6.02 0.82
CA ALA A 41 13.78 4.86 0.04
C ALA A 41 13.82 3.58 0.90
N GLU A 42 14.37 3.67 2.11
CA GLU A 42 14.41 2.56 3.07
C GLU A 42 13.01 2.12 3.50
N LEU A 43 12.09 3.06 3.71
CA LEU A 43 10.71 2.77 4.09
C LEU A 43 9.93 2.07 2.97
N ALA A 44 10.09 2.54 1.73
CA ALA A 44 9.38 2.03 0.55
C ALA A 44 10.05 0.80 -0.09
N GLY A 45 11.22 0.35 0.41
CA GLY A 45 11.97 -0.77 -0.19
C GLY A 45 12.53 -0.45 -1.57
N LEU A 46 12.81 0.82 -1.85
CA LEU A 46 13.36 1.31 -3.11
C LEU A 46 14.88 1.25 -3.12
N ARG A 47 15.49 1.27 -4.31
CA ARG A 47 16.96 1.42 -4.43
C ARG A 47 17.39 2.80 -3.96
N GLU A 48 16.65 3.83 -4.39
CA GLU A 48 16.90 5.22 -4.05
C GLU A 48 15.68 6.10 -4.36
N VAL A 49 15.60 7.26 -3.71
CA VAL A 49 14.74 8.37 -4.11
C VAL A 49 15.67 9.48 -4.61
N LEU A 50 15.67 9.72 -5.92
CA LEU A 50 16.55 10.68 -6.59
C LEU A 50 16.11 12.12 -6.28
N SER A 51 14.80 12.37 -6.35
CA SER A 51 14.17 13.65 -6.00
C SER A 51 12.75 13.40 -5.48
N ALA A 52 12.30 14.24 -4.55
CA ALA A 52 10.91 14.29 -4.11
C ALA A 52 10.56 15.74 -3.75
N ARG A 53 9.48 16.25 -4.34
CA ARG A 53 8.98 17.60 -4.16
C ARG A 53 7.47 17.57 -4.06
N ALA A 54 6.90 18.48 -3.31
CA ALA A 54 5.47 18.65 -3.23
C ALA A 54 5.10 20.12 -3.06
N TRP A 55 3.93 20.48 -3.53
CA TRP A 55 3.31 21.77 -3.26
C TRP A 55 1.89 21.56 -2.73
N PHE A 56 1.44 22.49 -1.90
CA PHE A 56 0.16 22.40 -1.19
C PHE A 56 -0.51 23.76 -1.09
N ASP A 57 -1.82 23.77 -1.25
CA ASP A 57 -2.73 24.83 -0.86
C ASP A 57 -3.60 24.35 0.29
N VAL A 58 -3.40 24.95 1.46
CA VAL A 58 -4.14 24.64 2.68
C VAL A 58 -5.19 25.72 2.91
N SER A 59 -6.46 25.35 2.83
CA SER A 59 -7.58 26.28 2.95
C SER A 59 -8.44 25.98 4.19
N PRO A 60 -8.68 26.96 5.09
CA PRO A 60 -9.59 26.76 6.20
C PRO A 60 -11.02 26.52 5.72
N LYS A 61 -11.74 25.66 6.45
CA LYS A 61 -13.14 25.31 6.26
C LYS A 61 -13.91 25.53 7.57
N SER A 62 -15.23 25.35 7.53
CA SER A 62 -16.06 25.50 8.71
C SER A 62 -15.71 24.49 9.81
N ASN A 63 -15.98 24.88 11.07
CA ASN A 63 -15.82 24.04 12.27
C ASN A 63 -14.38 23.60 12.59
N GLY A 64 -13.39 24.42 12.20
CA GLY A 64 -11.98 24.12 12.47
C GLY A 64 -11.39 23.05 11.56
N ARG A 65 -12.05 22.77 10.43
CA ARG A 65 -11.57 21.86 9.39
C ARG A 65 -10.69 22.59 8.39
N PHE A 66 -9.86 21.84 7.68
CA PHE A 66 -8.98 22.37 6.64
C PHE A 66 -9.00 21.44 5.44
N GLN A 67 -9.05 21.98 4.23
CA GLN A 67 -8.81 21.20 3.02
C GLN A 67 -7.36 21.42 2.59
N VAL A 68 -6.68 20.33 2.27
CA VAL A 68 -5.31 20.34 1.73
C VAL A 68 -5.37 19.78 0.32
N VAL A 69 -5.20 20.66 -0.66
CA VAL A 69 -5.03 20.28 -2.07
C VAL A 69 -3.56 20.41 -2.43
N GLY A 70 -3.03 19.54 -3.27
CA GLY A 70 -1.64 19.63 -3.66
C GLY A 70 -1.23 18.55 -4.65
N HIS A 71 0.08 18.43 -4.80
CA HIS A 71 0.69 17.45 -5.68
C HIS A 71 2.05 17.02 -5.13
N VAL A 72 2.38 15.74 -5.26
CA VAL A 72 3.73 15.24 -5.03
C VAL A 72 4.30 14.71 -6.34
N SER A 73 5.56 15.05 -6.61
CA SER A 73 6.30 14.53 -7.76
C SER A 73 7.66 14.01 -7.31
N ALA A 74 8.02 12.82 -7.74
CA ALA A 74 9.27 12.16 -7.36
C ALA A 74 9.89 11.36 -8.51
N ARG A 75 11.21 11.18 -8.43
CA ARG A 75 11.96 10.23 -9.26
C ARG A 75 12.56 9.18 -8.36
N ILE A 76 12.23 7.93 -8.63
CA ILE A 76 12.62 6.80 -7.79
C ILE A 76 13.40 5.76 -8.58
N GLY A 77 14.39 5.15 -7.94
CA GLY A 77 15.12 4.00 -8.46
C GLY A 77 14.49 2.69 -7.99
N GLN A 78 14.14 1.83 -8.92
CA GLN A 78 13.60 0.49 -8.66
C GLN A 78 14.39 -0.60 -9.39
N THR A 79 14.07 -1.85 -9.08
CA THR A 79 14.62 -3.04 -9.73
C THR A 79 13.53 -3.69 -10.55
N CYS A 80 13.78 -3.92 -11.84
CA CYS A 80 12.80 -4.58 -12.70
C CYS A 80 12.52 -6.00 -12.22
N VAL A 81 11.25 -6.37 -12.03
CA VAL A 81 10.87 -7.70 -11.52
C VAL A 81 11.13 -8.85 -12.49
N VAL A 82 11.39 -8.55 -13.77
CA VAL A 82 11.66 -9.54 -14.82
C VAL A 82 13.16 -9.72 -15.04
N THR A 83 13.87 -8.61 -15.28
CA THR A 83 15.30 -8.65 -15.67
C THR A 83 16.24 -8.47 -14.49
N LEU A 84 15.75 -8.04 -13.33
CA LEU A 84 16.53 -7.62 -12.16
C LEU A 84 17.44 -6.42 -12.41
N ASP A 85 17.30 -5.75 -13.55
CA ASP A 85 18.06 -4.55 -13.86
C ASP A 85 17.56 -3.33 -13.08
N PRO A 86 18.45 -2.34 -12.82
CA PRO A 86 18.04 -1.05 -12.32
C PRO A 86 17.18 -0.29 -13.35
N ILE A 87 16.12 0.36 -12.86
CA ILE A 87 15.25 1.29 -13.60
C ILE A 87 14.94 2.51 -12.76
N GLU A 88 14.54 3.58 -13.43
CA GLU A 88 14.00 4.78 -12.82
C GLU A 88 12.53 4.93 -13.22
N ASN A 89 11.70 5.33 -12.27
CA ASN A 89 10.28 5.63 -12.49
C ASN A 89 9.97 7.02 -11.94
N GLU A 90 9.00 7.67 -12.56
CA GLU A 90 8.44 8.93 -12.09
C GLU A 90 7.14 8.63 -11.34
N ILE A 91 6.93 9.36 -10.24
CA ILE A 91 5.69 9.39 -9.47
C ILE A 91 5.16 10.81 -9.58
N ASP A 92 3.87 10.93 -9.86
CA ASP A 92 3.17 12.19 -9.98
C ASP A 92 1.75 11.95 -9.44
N GLU A 93 1.53 12.28 -8.16
CA GLU A 93 0.29 11.96 -7.45
C GLU A 93 -0.41 13.23 -6.95
N PRO A 94 -1.71 13.39 -7.24
CA PRO A 94 -2.50 14.48 -6.68
C PRO A 94 -2.84 14.20 -5.21
N ILE A 95 -3.11 15.27 -4.47
CA ILE A 95 -3.52 15.21 -3.07
C ILE A 95 -4.75 16.10 -2.91
N ASP A 96 -5.84 15.56 -2.38
CA ASP A 96 -7.01 16.32 -1.93
C ASP A 96 -7.60 15.62 -0.70
N LEU A 97 -7.28 16.13 0.49
CA LEU A 97 -7.77 15.56 1.75
C LEU A 97 -8.38 16.63 2.63
N MET A 98 -9.44 16.25 3.35
CA MET A 98 -10.02 17.03 4.43
C MET A 98 -9.34 16.67 5.75
N PHE A 99 -9.01 17.67 6.55
CA PHE A 99 -8.53 17.51 7.92
C PHE A 99 -9.56 18.05 8.90
N ALA A 100 -9.79 17.34 10.00
CA ALA A 100 -10.77 17.72 11.03
C ALA A 100 -10.23 17.49 12.45
N PRO A 101 -10.77 18.20 13.45
CA PRO A 101 -10.55 17.87 14.86
C PRO A 101 -10.96 16.41 15.14
N PRO A 102 -10.15 15.61 15.86
CA PRO A 102 -10.38 14.17 16.02
C PRO A 102 -11.78 13.79 16.55
N GLU A 103 -12.35 14.61 17.42
CA GLU A 103 -13.67 14.44 18.00
C GLU A 103 -14.82 14.54 16.98
N GLN A 104 -14.59 15.15 15.81
CA GLN A 104 -15.59 15.30 14.75
C GLN A 104 -15.58 14.14 13.76
N ILE A 105 -14.48 13.37 13.69
CA ILE A 105 -14.28 12.34 12.65
C ILE A 105 -15.29 11.20 12.75
N PRO A 106 -15.60 10.60 13.92
CA PRO A 106 -16.53 9.49 13.99
C PRO A 106 -17.89 9.83 13.37
N ALA A 107 -18.45 11.00 13.72
CA ALA A 107 -19.72 11.45 13.19
C ALA A 107 -19.69 11.77 11.69
N LEU A 108 -18.54 12.17 11.15
CA LEU A 108 -18.37 12.43 9.71
C LEU A 108 -18.16 11.14 8.92
N ALA A 109 -17.50 10.13 9.49
CA ALA A 109 -17.32 8.83 8.87
C ALA A 109 -18.64 8.06 8.77
N ASP A 110 -19.48 8.11 9.80
CA ASP A 110 -20.80 7.45 9.79
C ASP A 110 -21.73 7.99 8.69
N LEU A 111 -21.64 9.30 8.39
CA LEU A 111 -22.42 9.93 7.31
C LEU A 111 -21.99 9.46 5.91
N VAL A 112 -20.72 9.10 5.76
CA VAL A 112 -20.15 8.57 4.52
C VAL A 112 -20.62 7.12 4.29
N ASP A 113 -20.76 6.35 5.37
CA ASP A 113 -21.28 4.98 5.33
C ASP A 113 -22.79 4.91 4.99
N ASP A 114 -23.58 5.92 5.38
CA ASP A 114 -25.01 5.99 5.04
C ASP A 114 -25.26 6.35 3.55
N ASP A 115 -24.29 7.00 2.88
CA ASP A 115 -24.36 7.41 1.47
C ASP A 115 -23.95 6.28 0.48
N ILE A 116 -23.59 5.09 0.97
CA ILE A 116 -23.19 3.90 0.18
C ILE A 116 -24.31 3.43 -0.78
N GLU A 117 -25.56 3.82 -0.57
CA GLU A 117 -26.68 3.51 -1.47
C GLU A 117 -26.68 4.33 -2.79
N SER A 118 -25.77 5.29 -2.93
CA SER A 118 -25.62 6.10 -4.15
C SER A 118 -24.51 5.58 -5.07
N GLU A 119 -24.68 5.69 -6.40
CA GLU A 119 -23.63 5.40 -7.39
C GLU A 119 -22.53 6.48 -7.43
N ALA A 120 -22.54 7.44 -6.50
CA ALA A 120 -21.54 8.50 -6.40
C ALA A 120 -20.27 8.00 -5.71
N GLU A 121 -19.14 8.61 -6.04
CA GLU A 121 -17.87 8.35 -5.37
C GLU A 121 -17.96 8.76 -3.90
N ILE A 122 -17.76 7.78 -3.01
CA ILE A 122 -17.81 7.96 -1.57
C ILE A 122 -16.56 8.76 -1.17
N PRO A 123 -16.69 9.98 -0.61
CA PRO A 123 -15.54 10.77 -0.23
C PRO A 123 -14.78 10.13 0.93
N ASP A 124 -13.45 10.20 0.90
CA ASP A 124 -12.63 9.70 2.00
C ASP A 124 -12.98 10.40 3.33
N PRO A 125 -12.97 9.66 4.45
CA PRO A 125 -13.17 10.27 5.77
C PRO A 125 -12.05 11.29 6.06
N PRO A 126 -12.34 12.37 6.82
CA PRO A 126 -11.32 13.37 7.13
C PRO A 126 -10.16 12.81 7.97
N GLU A 127 -8.95 13.27 7.68
CA GLU A 127 -7.75 13.01 8.45
C GLU A 127 -7.73 13.81 9.77
N PRO A 128 -7.20 13.25 10.88
CA PRO A 128 -7.15 13.94 12.16
C PRO A 128 -6.10 15.04 12.21
N ILE A 129 -6.49 16.20 12.73
CA ILE A 129 -5.57 17.25 13.17
C ILE A 129 -5.02 16.84 14.54
N VAL A 130 -3.76 16.40 14.58
CA VAL A 130 -3.13 15.93 15.82
C VAL A 130 -2.35 17.07 16.46
N ASN A 131 -2.67 17.39 17.72
CA ASN A 131 -2.03 18.47 18.49
C ASN A 131 -2.04 19.84 17.78
N GLY A 132 -3.07 20.13 16.99
CA GLY A 132 -3.17 21.38 16.23
C GLY A 132 -2.18 21.47 15.06
N VAL A 133 -1.67 20.34 14.57
CA VAL A 133 -0.68 20.28 13.49
C VAL A 133 -1.20 19.44 12.33
N ILE A 134 -0.94 19.91 11.11
CA ILE A 134 -1.02 19.13 9.87
C ILE A 134 0.42 18.98 9.38
N ASP A 135 0.91 17.74 9.21
CA ASP A 135 2.26 17.48 8.68
C ASP A 135 2.18 17.22 7.17
N LEU A 136 2.50 18.24 6.38
CA LEU A 136 2.45 18.17 4.91
C LEU A 136 3.54 17.24 4.34
N GLY A 137 4.65 17.05 5.07
CA GLY A 137 5.72 16.14 4.66
C GLY A 137 5.30 14.68 4.82
N ARG A 138 4.59 14.37 5.91
CA ARG A 138 3.95 13.05 6.08
C ARG A 138 2.95 12.79 4.97
N LEU A 139 2.08 13.75 4.67
CA LEU A 139 1.08 13.62 3.60
C LEU A 139 1.73 13.40 2.23
N ALA A 140 2.78 14.15 1.89
CA ALA A 140 3.56 13.94 0.67
C ALA A 140 4.20 12.53 0.63
N THR A 141 4.68 12.04 1.78
CA THR A 141 5.28 10.71 1.90
C THR A 141 4.25 9.62 1.65
N ASP A 142 3.06 9.73 2.26
CA ASP A 142 1.99 8.74 2.10
C ASP A 142 1.54 8.65 0.64
N ALA A 143 1.30 9.80 -0.01
CA ALA A 143 0.96 9.85 -1.43
C ALA A 143 2.06 9.27 -2.33
N LEU A 144 3.33 9.61 -2.08
CA LEU A 144 4.46 9.06 -2.82
C LEU A 144 4.52 7.53 -2.67
N LEU A 145 4.38 7.01 -1.45
CA LEU A 145 4.43 5.57 -1.19
C LEU A 145 3.30 4.82 -1.89
N LEU A 146 2.10 5.42 -1.96
CA LEU A 146 0.96 4.85 -2.70
C LEU A 146 1.21 4.82 -4.21
N GLY A 147 1.91 5.81 -4.76
CA GLY A 147 2.27 5.87 -6.19
C GLY A 147 3.41 4.93 -6.61
N VAL A 148 4.05 4.21 -5.68
CA VAL A 148 5.12 3.25 -6.02
C VAL A 148 4.53 2.03 -6.72
N ASP A 149 4.94 1.76 -7.96
CA ASP A 149 4.61 0.50 -8.66
C ASP A 149 5.26 -0.69 -7.94
N PRO A 150 4.48 -1.66 -7.40
CA PRO A 150 5.03 -2.83 -6.72
C PRO A 150 5.67 -3.86 -7.68
N TYR A 151 5.41 -3.77 -8.99
CA TYR A 151 5.89 -4.71 -10.00
C TYR A 151 6.55 -4.02 -11.19
N PRO A 152 7.57 -3.17 -10.97
CA PRO A 152 8.08 -2.29 -12.00
C PRO A 152 8.80 -3.07 -13.10
N ARG A 153 8.59 -2.67 -14.36
CA ARG A 153 9.13 -3.37 -15.54
C ARG A 153 9.82 -2.42 -16.50
N LYS A 154 10.97 -2.85 -17.03
CA LYS A 154 11.53 -2.21 -18.23
C LYS A 154 10.56 -2.37 -19.40
N PRO A 155 10.40 -1.34 -20.25
CA PRO A 155 9.72 -1.49 -21.52
C PRO A 155 10.30 -2.67 -22.31
N GLY A 156 9.44 -3.57 -22.80
CA GLY A 156 9.86 -4.75 -23.56
C GLY A 156 10.43 -5.91 -22.74
N ALA A 157 10.39 -5.87 -21.41
CA ALA A 157 10.82 -7.00 -20.58
C ALA A 157 9.90 -8.20 -20.77
N VAL A 158 10.42 -9.27 -21.36
CA VAL A 158 9.73 -10.57 -21.54
C VAL A 158 10.36 -11.58 -20.60
N PHE A 159 9.53 -12.32 -19.87
CA PHE A 159 9.98 -13.44 -19.07
C PHE A 159 10.13 -14.66 -19.98
N GLU A 160 11.36 -15.16 -20.11
CA GLU A 160 11.64 -16.42 -20.79
C GLU A 160 11.84 -17.53 -19.74
N PRO A 161 10.92 -18.51 -19.64
CA PRO A 161 11.09 -19.61 -18.70
C PRO A 161 12.33 -20.41 -19.07
N GLN A 162 13.24 -20.58 -18.11
CA GLN A 162 14.34 -21.52 -18.27
C GLN A 162 13.72 -22.93 -18.35
N VAL A 163 13.68 -23.49 -19.55
CA VAL A 163 13.34 -24.90 -19.77
C VAL A 163 14.54 -25.70 -19.28
N ALA A 164 14.62 -25.93 -17.97
CA ALA A 164 15.38 -27.05 -17.47
C ALA A 164 14.77 -28.30 -18.13
N ALA A 165 15.57 -29.10 -18.82
CA ALA A 165 15.11 -30.38 -19.31
C ALA A 165 14.51 -31.13 -18.11
N ALA A 166 13.20 -31.32 -18.12
CA ALA A 166 12.52 -31.99 -17.02
C ALA A 166 13.04 -33.43 -16.97
N ASP A 167 13.94 -33.71 -16.03
CA ASP A 167 14.09 -35.09 -15.58
C ASP A 167 12.71 -35.48 -15.02
N PRO A 168 12.04 -36.49 -15.59
CA PRO A 168 10.72 -36.92 -15.11
C PRO A 168 10.73 -37.34 -13.63
N GLU A 169 11.90 -37.54 -13.02
CA GLU A 169 12.06 -37.82 -11.59
C GLU A 169 12.43 -36.59 -10.75
N ASP A 170 12.78 -35.43 -11.35
CA ASP A 170 13.14 -34.19 -10.65
C ASP A 170 11.98 -33.18 -10.64
N HIS A 171 10.88 -33.57 -9.98
CA HIS A 171 9.76 -32.68 -9.74
C HIS A 171 9.16 -32.85 -8.34
N PRO A 172 8.62 -31.80 -7.70
CA PRO A 172 8.20 -31.82 -6.29
C PRO A 172 7.14 -32.89 -5.94
N PHE A 173 6.44 -33.43 -6.94
CA PHE A 173 5.43 -34.48 -6.78
C PHE A 173 5.91 -35.90 -7.12
N ALA A 174 7.22 -36.12 -7.37
CA ALA A 174 7.75 -37.41 -7.85
C ALA A 174 7.53 -38.52 -6.81
N ALA A 175 7.67 -38.16 -5.53
CA ALA A 175 7.40 -39.05 -4.39
C ALA A 175 5.95 -39.55 -4.31
N LEU A 176 4.97 -38.88 -4.93
CA LEU A 176 3.56 -39.30 -4.91
C LEU A 176 3.28 -40.55 -5.75
N LYS A 177 4.19 -40.92 -6.67
CA LYS A 177 4.10 -42.15 -7.48
C LYS A 177 3.98 -43.40 -6.59
N ALA A 178 4.63 -43.38 -5.42
CA ALA A 178 4.59 -44.47 -4.43
C ALA A 178 3.21 -44.68 -3.78
N LEU A 179 2.30 -43.71 -3.85
CA LEU A 179 0.97 -43.79 -3.24
C LEU A 179 -0.09 -44.46 -4.13
N LYS A 180 0.14 -44.54 -5.45
CA LYS A 180 -0.79 -45.18 -6.41
C LYS A 180 -0.95 -46.70 -6.18
N GLY A 181 0.01 -47.36 -5.52
CA GLY A 181 -0.04 -48.79 -5.20
C GLY A 181 -0.81 -49.15 -3.91
N LYS A 182 -0.94 -48.21 -2.96
CA LYS A 182 -1.57 -48.46 -1.64
C LYS A 182 -3.09 -48.23 -1.62
N ALA A 183 -3.63 -47.53 -2.61
CA ALA A 183 -5.07 -47.25 -2.71
C ALA A 183 -5.94 -48.47 -3.11
N LYS A 184 -5.34 -49.63 -3.40
CA LYS A 184 -6.07 -50.85 -3.80
C LYS A 184 -6.34 -51.85 -2.66
N THR A 185 -6.02 -51.51 -1.41
CA THR A 185 -6.32 -52.38 -0.26
C THR A 185 -7.10 -51.63 0.81
N THR A 186 -8.44 -51.62 0.69
CA THR A 186 -9.40 -51.69 1.81
C THR A 186 -10.87 -51.60 1.36
N HIS A 187 -11.51 -52.75 1.10
CA HIS A 187 -12.76 -53.13 1.76
C HIS A 187 -13.13 -54.59 1.43
N LYS A 188 -12.94 -55.51 2.38
CA LYS A 188 -13.60 -56.82 2.37
C LYS A 188 -14.61 -56.83 3.53
N MET A 189 -15.89 -56.63 3.22
CA MET A 189 -16.98 -56.91 4.15
C MET A 189 -17.13 -58.43 4.35
N PRO A 190 -17.54 -58.92 5.53
CA PRO A 190 -17.63 -60.35 5.83
C PRO A 190 -18.88 -60.98 5.19
N GLU A 191 -18.72 -62.14 4.53
CA GLU A 191 -19.83 -62.91 3.94
C GLU A 191 -20.65 -63.65 5.01
N ALA A 192 -21.97 -63.42 5.00
CA ALA A 192 -22.96 -64.14 5.77
C ALA A 192 -23.21 -65.55 5.17
N LYS A 193 -23.07 -66.60 5.98
CA LYS A 193 -23.49 -67.97 5.61
C LYS A 193 -24.98 -68.17 5.89
N LYS A 194 -25.75 -68.60 4.89
CA LYS A 194 -27.00 -69.37 5.07
C LYS A 194 -27.42 -70.08 3.76
N PRO A 195 -28.34 -71.06 3.80
CA PRO A 195 -28.04 -72.49 3.86
C PRO A 195 -28.41 -73.24 2.55
N LYS A 196 -27.92 -74.47 2.35
CA LYS A 196 -28.39 -75.37 1.27
C LYS A 196 -29.26 -76.49 1.85
N GLY A 197 -30.49 -76.56 1.38
CA GLY A 197 -31.37 -77.72 1.55
C GLY A 197 -31.25 -78.70 0.39
N LYS A 198 -31.28 -79.98 0.72
CA LYS A 198 -32.04 -81.04 0.04
C LYS A 198 -32.29 -82.15 1.05
#